data_AF-A0A838AG75-F1
#
_entry.id   AF-A0A838AG75-F1
#
_cell.length_a   1.000
_cell.length_b   1.000
_cell.length_c   1.000
_cell.angle_alpha   90.00
_cell.angle_beta   90.00
_cell.angle_gamma   90.00
#
_symmetry.space_group_name_H-M   'P 1'
#
loop_
_entity.id
_entity.type
_entity.pdbx_description
1 polymer ?
#
loop_
_entity_poly.entity_id
_entity_poly.type
_entity_poly.pdbx_seq_one_letter_code
_entity_poly.pdbx_strand_id
1 'polypeptide(L)'
;MIALIALAVLAPGAALADEHEAVQGTITDPDGEPLADLTITANRDGAEVGSDTTDEEGEWEIELPEPGSYDVELDLDTLPEGLAPREVGGEVLSGVEVDEGQQRTLIFQIVPEDEQEDPATEPEEPAEEEEAPPEGAETDSDTGVPGETETDLETPVPPQHAPFHERLAQVLLNGLQYGGIIAIAAVGLSLVFGTTRLINFAHGELVTFGAIVAFFVNAAAAGPGLHLILAIVVAVIAGALLGGGLDRGLWRPLRMRRTGRINMFIISIGLALFLRHLLLVIYGSRPNSYAEYQIQSTISLGWAEITPRDLTILVVSVIVLFAVALMLQRTRIGTAIRAVSDNRDLAASSGINVNYVILVVWMLAGGLSAFGGVMFGLTEVVSWDMGFKLLLLMFAGIILGGLGSAYGAMVGSFVVGIVAHLSTLWFPPELWNAWALLVLIVVLIVRPQGILGRKERVG
;
A
#
# COMPACT_ATOMS: atom_id res chain seq x y z
N MET A 1 19.68 31.00 22.95
CA MET A 1 18.43 31.77 22.89
C MET A 1 17.81 31.46 21.53
N ILE A 2 17.35 30.24 21.20
CA ILE A 2 16.28 29.38 21.76
C ILE A 2 15.00 30.16 22.09
N ALA A 3 14.07 30.17 21.14
CA ALA A 3 12.59 30.22 21.26
C ALA A 3 12.07 30.51 19.82
N LEU A 4 11.59 29.54 19.04
CA LEU A 4 10.29 28.83 19.16
C LEU A 4 9.12 29.77 18.88
N ILE A 5 8.78 29.91 17.60
CA ILE A 5 7.41 30.27 17.14
C ILE A 5 7.12 29.37 15.92
N ALA A 6 6.48 28.24 16.20
CA ALA A 6 5.71 27.51 15.21
C ALA A 6 4.34 28.19 15.14
N LEU A 7 4.03 28.80 13.99
CA LEU A 7 2.72 29.38 13.72
C LEU A 7 1.85 28.26 13.15
N ALA A 8 0.91 27.78 13.96
CA ALA A 8 -0.14 26.86 13.55
C ALA A 8 -1.02 27.55 12.50
N VAL A 9 -1.08 26.96 11.30
CA VAL A 9 -2.10 27.28 10.31
C VAL A 9 -3.34 26.49 10.68
N LEU A 10 -4.37 27.20 11.14
CA LEU A 10 -5.73 26.67 11.26
C LEU A 10 -6.19 26.23 9.87
N ALA A 11 -6.30 24.92 9.67
CA ALA A 11 -7.20 24.36 8.67
C ALA A 11 -8.61 24.23 9.32
N PRO A 12 -9.70 24.45 8.58
CA PRO A 12 -11.05 24.16 9.06
C PRO A 12 -11.19 22.65 9.31
N GLY A 13 -11.88 22.31 10.40
CA GLY A 13 -11.81 21.02 11.08
C GLY A 13 -12.04 19.80 10.20
N ALA A 14 -11.04 18.92 10.19
CA ALA A 14 -11.34 17.50 10.34
C ALA A 14 -11.83 17.35 11.78
N ALA A 15 -13.01 16.75 11.97
CA ALA A 15 -13.40 16.27 13.29
C ALA A 15 -12.24 15.42 13.83
N LEU A 16 -11.80 15.73 15.04
CA LEU A 16 -10.98 14.79 15.79
C LEU A 16 -11.87 13.56 15.95
N ALA A 17 -11.52 12.44 15.33
CA ALA A 17 -12.10 11.17 15.69
C ALA A 17 -11.77 10.98 17.17
N ASP A 18 -12.79 10.88 18.01
CA ASP A 18 -12.60 10.48 19.39
C ASP A 18 -11.94 9.09 19.36
N GLU A 19 -10.77 8.94 19.99
CA GLU A 19 -10.14 7.64 20.17
C GLU A 19 -11.03 6.84 21.12
N HIS A 20 -11.88 5.96 20.58
CA HIS A 20 -12.74 5.07 21.33
C HIS A 20 -12.77 3.70 20.66
N GLU A 21 -12.94 2.66 21.47
CA GLU A 21 -13.10 1.29 20.99
C GLU A 21 -14.49 1.11 20.41
N ALA A 22 -14.59 0.54 19.20
CA ALA A 22 -15.88 0.27 18.59
C ALA A 22 -15.82 -0.96 17.67
N VAL A 23 -16.97 -1.59 17.49
CA VAL A 23 -17.21 -2.51 16.37
C VAL A 23 -18.18 -1.86 15.41
N GLN A 24 -17.91 -1.95 14.12
CA GLN A 24 -18.72 -1.30 13.09
C GLN A 24 -18.82 -2.18 11.85
N GLY A 25 -19.78 -1.90 10.99
CA GLY A 25 -19.91 -2.62 9.73
C GLY A 25 -20.92 -2.00 8.80
N THR A 26 -21.03 -2.61 7.63
CA THR A 26 -22.10 -2.33 6.67
C THR A 26 -22.72 -3.65 6.27
N ILE A 27 -24.05 -3.72 6.29
CA ILE A 27 -24.79 -4.91 5.85
C ILE A 27 -25.49 -4.59 4.53
N THR A 28 -25.25 -5.44 3.53
CA THR A 28 -25.87 -5.34 2.21
C THR A 28 -26.57 -6.64 1.85
N ASP A 29 -27.55 -6.54 0.97
CA ASP A 29 -28.18 -7.69 0.34
C ASP A 29 -27.23 -8.37 -0.69
N PRO A 30 -27.65 -9.51 -1.29
CA PRO A 30 -26.84 -10.22 -2.29
C PRO A 30 -26.58 -9.44 -3.58
N ASP A 31 -27.42 -8.46 -3.89
CA ASP A 31 -27.30 -7.57 -5.07
C ASP A 31 -26.41 -6.34 -4.77
N GLY A 32 -26.01 -6.14 -3.51
CA GLY A 32 -25.14 -5.08 -3.03
C GLY A 32 -25.85 -3.81 -2.57
N GLU A 33 -27.18 -3.84 -2.39
CA GLU A 33 -27.96 -2.74 -1.83
C GLU A 33 -27.93 -2.78 -0.29
N PRO A 34 -27.87 -1.63 0.39
CA PRO A 34 -27.79 -1.57 1.85
C PRO A 34 -29.07 -2.04 2.55
N LEU A 35 -28.92 -2.75 3.67
CA LEU A 35 -30.03 -3.21 4.52
C LEU A 35 -30.14 -2.38 5.79
N ALA A 36 -31.21 -1.58 5.87
CA ALA A 36 -31.55 -0.74 7.02
C ALA A 36 -32.39 -1.49 8.06
N ASP A 37 -32.49 -0.92 9.26
CA ASP A 37 -33.34 -1.39 10.37
C ASP A 37 -32.97 -2.78 10.95
N LEU A 38 -31.73 -3.26 10.70
CA LEU A 38 -31.22 -4.49 11.28
C LEU A 38 -30.61 -4.23 12.65
N THR A 39 -30.92 -5.06 13.65
CA THR A 39 -30.36 -4.89 15.01
C THR A 39 -29.13 -5.76 15.22
N ILE A 40 -28.04 -5.14 15.72
CA ILE A 40 -26.79 -5.81 16.06
C ILE A 40 -26.50 -5.58 17.54
N THR A 41 -26.06 -6.63 18.23
CA THR A 41 -25.74 -6.59 19.66
C THR A 41 -24.32 -7.07 19.91
N ALA A 42 -23.57 -6.36 20.75
CA ALA A 42 -22.27 -6.80 21.22
C ALA A 42 -22.41 -7.36 22.64
N ASN A 43 -21.89 -8.58 22.85
CA ASN A 43 -21.92 -9.31 24.11
C ASN A 43 -20.49 -9.57 24.61
N ARG A 44 -20.29 -9.56 25.93
CA ARG A 44 -19.05 -9.99 26.59
C ARG A 44 -19.42 -10.88 27.77
N ASP A 45 -18.77 -12.05 27.86
CA ASP A 45 -19.03 -13.05 28.91
C ASP A 45 -20.53 -13.39 29.07
N GLY A 46 -21.28 -13.37 27.96
CA GLY A 46 -22.72 -13.63 27.93
C GLY A 46 -23.62 -12.49 28.43
N ALA A 47 -23.07 -11.28 28.60
CA ALA A 47 -23.83 -10.07 28.92
C ALA A 47 -23.73 -9.03 27.79
N GLU A 48 -24.86 -8.42 27.45
CA GLU A 48 -24.95 -7.33 26.48
C GLU A 48 -24.19 -6.09 26.98
N VAL A 49 -23.30 -5.57 26.15
CA VAL A 49 -22.51 -4.36 26.44
C VAL A 49 -22.95 -3.16 25.60
N GLY A 50 -23.61 -3.39 24.46
CA GLY A 50 -24.13 -2.36 23.57
C GLY A 50 -24.90 -2.97 22.40
N SER A 51 -25.77 -2.17 21.79
CA SER A 51 -26.51 -2.53 20.59
C SER A 51 -26.61 -1.33 19.66
N ASP A 52 -26.74 -1.57 18.37
CA ASP A 52 -27.03 -0.54 17.37
C ASP A 52 -27.96 -1.09 16.27
N THR A 53 -28.51 -0.19 15.45
CA THR A 53 -29.40 -0.54 14.33
C THR A 53 -28.88 0.06 13.04
N THR A 54 -28.87 -0.71 11.95
CA THR A 54 -28.38 -0.22 10.65
C THR A 54 -29.19 0.96 10.13
N ASP A 55 -28.50 1.97 9.60
CA ASP A 55 -29.11 3.15 9.00
C ASP A 55 -29.55 2.94 7.53
N GLU A 56 -29.99 4.01 6.84
CA GLU A 56 -30.44 3.94 5.44
C GLU A 56 -29.31 3.51 4.47
N GLU A 57 -28.06 3.66 4.88
CA GLU A 57 -26.86 3.24 4.17
C GLU A 57 -26.37 1.84 4.60
N GLY A 58 -27.09 1.18 5.51
CA GLY A 58 -26.77 -0.15 6.02
C GLY A 58 -25.61 -0.15 7.01
N GLU A 59 -25.17 1.03 7.48
CA GLU A 59 -24.05 1.21 8.40
C GLU A 59 -24.50 1.08 9.85
N TRP A 60 -23.64 0.51 10.70
CA TRP A 60 -23.86 0.37 12.14
C TRP A 60 -22.54 0.50 12.90
N GLU A 61 -22.60 1.02 14.13
CA GLU A 61 -21.44 1.21 15.02
C GLU A 61 -21.85 1.04 16.49
N ILE A 62 -21.21 0.11 17.19
CA ILE A 62 -21.38 -0.10 18.63
C ILE A 62 -20.09 0.31 19.33
N GLU A 63 -20.16 1.40 20.10
CA GLU A 63 -19.08 1.81 21.00
C GLU A 63 -18.93 0.78 22.13
N LEU A 64 -17.68 0.43 22.43
CA LEU A 64 -17.32 -0.60 23.38
C LEU A 64 -16.75 0.03 24.66
N PRO A 65 -17.10 -0.48 25.85
CA PRO A 65 -16.71 0.14 27.10
C PRO A 65 -15.21 0.01 27.43
N GLU A 66 -14.56 -1.10 27.03
CA GLU A 66 -13.15 -1.37 27.31
C GLU A 66 -12.57 -2.34 26.26
N PRO A 67 -11.26 -2.35 25.97
CA PRO A 67 -10.62 -3.33 25.10
C PRO A 67 -10.84 -4.79 25.56
N GLY A 68 -10.94 -5.73 24.63
CA GLY A 68 -11.04 -7.17 24.91
C GLY A 68 -11.83 -7.95 23.86
N SER A 69 -12.20 -9.19 24.21
CA SER A 69 -12.97 -10.10 23.34
C SER A 69 -14.48 -9.88 23.47
N TYR A 70 -15.17 -9.95 22.34
CA TYR A 70 -16.61 -9.77 22.22
C TYR A 70 -17.25 -10.79 21.28
N ASP A 71 -18.49 -11.15 21.54
CA ASP A 71 -19.36 -11.88 20.61
C ASP A 71 -20.35 -10.87 20.01
N VAL A 72 -20.36 -10.71 18.69
CA VAL A 72 -21.26 -9.76 18.01
C VAL A 72 -22.33 -10.53 17.25
N GLU A 73 -23.59 -10.24 17.55
CA GLU A 73 -24.75 -10.99 17.10
C GLU A 73 -25.69 -10.12 16.27
N LEU A 74 -26.11 -10.62 15.12
CA LEU A 74 -27.14 -10.06 14.26
C LEU A 74 -28.50 -10.67 14.62
N ASP A 75 -29.48 -9.83 14.96
CA ASP A 75 -30.84 -10.28 15.25
C ASP A 75 -31.57 -10.70 13.98
N LEU A 76 -31.74 -12.01 13.80
CA LEU A 76 -32.40 -12.60 12.64
C LEU A 76 -33.87 -12.20 12.51
N ASP A 77 -34.55 -11.81 13.60
CA ASP A 77 -35.94 -11.35 13.54
C ASP A 77 -36.06 -9.98 12.83
N THR A 78 -34.96 -9.25 12.72
CA THR A 78 -34.90 -7.96 12.01
C THR A 78 -34.56 -8.10 10.53
N LEU A 79 -34.14 -9.29 10.09
CA LEU A 79 -33.74 -9.55 8.71
C LEU A 79 -34.96 -9.65 7.77
N PRO A 80 -34.90 -9.09 6.54
CA PRO A 80 -35.97 -9.25 5.56
C PRO A 80 -36.25 -10.73 5.21
N GLU A 81 -37.52 -11.05 4.94
CA GLU A 81 -37.93 -12.42 4.57
C GLU A 81 -37.18 -12.93 3.34
N GLY A 82 -36.69 -14.17 3.42
CA GLY A 82 -35.96 -14.86 2.33
C GLY A 82 -34.46 -14.60 2.29
N LEU A 83 -33.91 -13.91 3.29
CA LEU A 83 -32.47 -13.73 3.49
C LEU A 83 -32.01 -14.48 4.74
N ALA A 84 -30.76 -14.92 4.72
CA ALA A 84 -30.11 -15.57 5.85
C ALA A 84 -28.59 -15.29 5.84
N PRO A 85 -27.89 -15.44 6.98
CA PRO A 85 -26.44 -15.51 6.97
C PRO A 85 -25.94 -16.64 6.07
N ARG A 86 -24.78 -16.45 5.43
CA ARG A 86 -24.19 -17.41 4.48
C ARG A 86 -24.07 -18.83 5.05
N GLU A 87 -23.68 -18.94 6.31
CA GLU A 87 -23.49 -20.21 7.01
C GLU A 87 -24.48 -20.29 8.19
N VAL A 88 -24.94 -21.50 8.51
CA VAL A 88 -25.74 -21.72 9.73
C VAL A 88 -24.92 -21.38 10.97
N GLY A 89 -25.36 -20.40 11.76
CA GLY A 89 -24.62 -19.85 12.90
C GLY A 89 -23.80 -18.59 12.57
N GLY A 90 -23.79 -18.16 11.30
CA GLY A 90 -23.10 -16.95 10.83
C GLY A 90 -23.70 -15.63 11.33
N GLU A 91 -24.81 -15.68 12.06
CA GLU A 91 -25.39 -14.56 12.78
C GLU A 91 -24.59 -14.15 14.02
N VAL A 92 -23.70 -15.02 14.55
CA VAL A 92 -22.82 -14.71 15.68
C VAL A 92 -21.35 -14.74 15.25
N LEU A 93 -20.68 -13.61 15.41
CA LEU A 93 -19.23 -13.48 15.25
C LEU A 93 -18.56 -13.56 16.63
N SER A 94 -18.07 -14.74 17.00
CA SER A 94 -17.45 -14.96 18.31
C SER A 94 -15.96 -14.60 18.37
N GLY A 95 -15.50 -14.17 19.55
CA GLY A 95 -14.07 -13.92 19.80
C GLY A 95 -13.48 -12.73 19.04
N VAL A 96 -14.29 -11.69 18.83
CA VAL A 96 -13.86 -10.43 18.21
C VAL A 96 -12.98 -9.65 19.20
N GLU A 97 -11.67 -9.70 18.98
CA GLU A 97 -10.70 -8.95 19.79
C GLU A 97 -10.63 -7.47 19.40
N VAL A 98 -10.77 -6.55 20.35
CA VAL A 98 -10.66 -5.11 20.12
C VAL A 98 -9.59 -4.52 21.03
N ASP A 99 -8.53 -3.94 20.45
CA ASP A 99 -7.45 -3.27 21.18
C ASP A 99 -7.81 -1.82 21.57
N GLU A 100 -7.03 -1.22 22.47
CA GLU A 100 -7.21 0.16 22.95
C GLU A 100 -7.21 1.18 21.79
N GLY A 101 -8.28 1.98 21.71
CA GLY A 101 -8.53 2.96 20.65
C GLY A 101 -8.79 2.36 19.26
N GLN A 102 -9.03 1.05 19.15
CA GLN A 102 -9.27 0.38 17.88
C GLN A 102 -10.76 0.34 17.53
N GLN A 103 -11.08 0.74 16.30
CA GLN A 103 -12.37 0.45 15.68
C GLN A 103 -12.23 -0.75 14.74
N ARG A 104 -13.01 -1.80 14.95
CA ARG A 104 -12.93 -3.06 14.19
C ARG A 104 -14.12 -3.21 13.27
N THR A 105 -13.86 -3.37 11.98
CA THR A 105 -14.90 -3.60 10.98
C THR A 105 -15.26 -5.09 10.90
N LEU A 106 -16.54 -5.40 11.09
CA LEU A 106 -17.12 -6.74 10.98
C LEU A 106 -17.99 -6.84 9.72
N ILE A 107 -18.09 -8.06 9.18
CA ILE A 107 -18.85 -8.33 7.96
C ILE A 107 -19.78 -9.50 8.23
N PHE A 108 -21.08 -9.25 8.11
CA PHE A 108 -22.10 -10.28 8.00
C PHE A 108 -22.36 -10.54 6.52
N GLN A 109 -22.15 -11.77 6.06
CA GLN A 109 -22.46 -12.15 4.69
C GLN A 109 -23.89 -12.65 4.61
N ILE A 110 -24.76 -11.90 3.93
CA ILE A 110 -26.16 -12.25 3.75
C ILE A 110 -26.34 -12.86 2.36
N VAL A 111 -27.06 -13.99 2.29
CA VAL A 111 -27.38 -14.72 1.07
C VAL A 111 -28.90 -15.00 1.02
N PRO A 112 -29.47 -15.34 -0.14
CA PRO A 112 -30.81 -15.92 -0.19
C PRO A 112 -30.87 -17.17 0.68
N GLU A 113 -31.97 -17.36 1.43
CA GLU A 113 -32.13 -18.46 2.40
C GLU A 113 -31.95 -19.85 1.76
N ASP A 114 -32.27 -20.01 0.46
CA ASP A 114 -32.07 -21.24 -0.30
C ASP A 114 -30.61 -21.53 -0.69
N GLU A 115 -29.71 -20.56 -0.51
CA GLU A 115 -28.27 -20.66 -0.75
C GLU A 115 -27.46 -20.74 0.56
N GLN A 116 -28.11 -20.82 1.72
CA GLN A 116 -27.43 -20.97 3.01
C GLN A 116 -26.67 -22.30 3.09
N GLU A 117 -25.40 -22.22 3.45
CA GLU A 117 -24.50 -23.36 3.61
C GLU A 117 -24.73 -24.01 4.98
N ASP A 118 -25.18 -25.27 5.01
CA ASP A 118 -25.24 -26.07 6.24
C ASP A 118 -23.94 -26.90 6.35
N PRO A 119 -23.06 -26.61 7.32
CA PRO A 119 -21.80 -27.34 7.50
C PRO A 119 -21.99 -28.83 7.83
N ALA A 120 -23.21 -29.29 8.17
CA ALA A 120 -23.54 -30.70 8.33
C ALA A 120 -23.84 -31.43 7.01
N THR A 121 -23.96 -30.70 5.89
CA THR A 121 -24.22 -31.25 4.56
C THR A 121 -22.91 -31.28 3.77
N GLU A 122 -22.12 -32.34 3.92
CA GLU A 122 -20.99 -32.60 3.01
C GLU A 122 -21.51 -32.64 1.55
N PRO A 123 -20.84 -32.02 0.58
CA PRO A 123 -21.23 -32.16 -0.82
C PRO A 123 -20.99 -33.60 -1.28
N GLU A 124 -22.02 -34.24 -1.84
CA GLU A 124 -21.84 -35.50 -2.59
C GLU A 124 -20.85 -35.25 -3.75
N GLU A 125 -19.61 -35.75 -3.62
CA GLU A 125 -18.70 -35.87 -4.75
C GLU A 125 -19.33 -36.78 -5.82
N PRO A 126 -19.28 -36.41 -7.12
CA PRO A 126 -19.79 -37.28 -8.16
C PRO A 126 -18.87 -38.50 -8.31
N ALA A 127 -19.46 -39.68 -8.16
CA ALA A 127 -18.84 -41.00 -8.23
C ALA A 127 -17.75 -41.11 -9.33
N GLU A 128 -16.49 -41.19 -8.90
CA GLU A 128 -15.44 -41.82 -9.69
C GLU A 128 -15.59 -43.34 -9.60
N GLU A 129 -15.53 -44.01 -10.74
CA GLU A 129 -15.67 -45.46 -10.89
C GLU A 129 -14.59 -46.22 -10.09
N GLU A 130 -15.04 -46.95 -9.06
CA GLU A 130 -14.21 -47.78 -8.19
C GLU A 130 -13.75 -49.06 -8.93
N GLU A 131 -12.45 -49.16 -9.27
CA GLU A 131 -11.80 -50.43 -9.55
C GLU A 131 -11.57 -51.20 -8.23
N ALA A 132 -12.07 -52.43 -8.18
CA ALA A 132 -12.09 -53.30 -7.00
C ALA A 132 -10.69 -53.67 -6.44
N PRO A 133 -10.51 -53.72 -5.11
CA PRO A 133 -9.33 -54.31 -4.48
C PRO A 133 -9.51 -55.83 -4.26
N PRO A 134 -8.44 -56.64 -4.28
CA PRO A 134 -8.57 -58.07 -4.04
C PRO A 134 -8.62 -58.42 -2.54
N GLU A 135 -9.33 -59.52 -2.29
CA GLU A 135 -9.58 -60.20 -1.02
C GLU A 135 -8.33 -60.49 -0.18
N GLY A 136 -8.49 -60.35 1.13
CA GLY A 136 -7.74 -61.15 2.10
C GLY A 136 -7.53 -60.47 3.44
N ALA A 137 -8.39 -60.77 4.43
CA ALA A 137 -8.00 -61.19 5.78
C ALA A 137 -9.18 -61.00 6.75
N GLU A 138 -9.87 -62.11 6.97
CA GLU A 138 -10.33 -62.65 8.25
C GLU A 138 -10.73 -61.67 9.38
N THR A 139 -12.02 -61.77 9.70
CA THR A 139 -12.70 -61.34 10.90
C THR A 139 -12.02 -61.83 12.18
N ASP A 140 -11.81 -60.93 13.13
CA ASP A 140 -11.87 -61.29 14.55
C ASP A 140 -12.78 -60.29 15.27
N SER A 141 -13.83 -60.85 15.87
CA SER A 141 -14.79 -60.19 16.72
C SER A 141 -14.22 -60.10 18.15
N ASP A 142 -14.04 -58.89 18.68
CA ASP A 142 -14.06 -58.72 20.13
C ASP A 142 -14.81 -57.45 20.53
N THR A 143 -15.80 -57.68 21.39
CA THR A 143 -16.71 -56.72 21.98
C THR A 143 -16.07 -56.16 23.25
N GLY A 144 -15.86 -54.85 23.31
CA GLY A 144 -15.46 -54.18 24.54
C GLY A 144 -15.47 -52.66 24.42
N VAL A 145 -16.60 -52.04 24.76
CA VAL A 145 -16.63 -50.61 25.15
C VAL A 145 -16.04 -50.54 26.56
N PRO A 146 -14.96 -49.76 26.78
CA PRO A 146 -15.14 -48.58 27.63
C PRO A 146 -14.23 -47.39 27.29
N GLY A 147 -14.80 -46.19 27.42
CA GLY A 147 -14.06 -44.94 27.66
C GLY A 147 -13.97 -44.04 26.44
N GLU A 148 -14.95 -43.15 26.30
CA GLU A 148 -14.81 -41.90 25.56
C GLU A 148 -13.56 -41.20 26.09
N THR A 149 -12.49 -41.24 25.31
CA THR A 149 -11.38 -40.31 25.49
C THR A 149 -11.83 -39.09 24.72
N GLU A 150 -12.32 -38.07 25.45
CA GLU A 150 -12.42 -36.70 24.92
C GLU A 150 -11.09 -36.42 24.23
N THR A 151 -11.11 -36.50 22.90
CA THR A 151 -10.02 -35.96 22.11
C THR A 151 -10.33 -34.49 22.14
N ASP A 152 -9.73 -33.81 23.12
CA ASP A 152 -9.67 -32.35 23.16
C ASP A 152 -9.28 -31.91 21.75
N LEU A 153 -10.25 -31.39 21.01
CA LEU A 153 -10.00 -30.58 19.84
C LEU A 153 -9.38 -29.29 20.39
N GLU A 154 -8.12 -29.37 20.81
CA GLU A 154 -7.24 -28.22 20.87
C GLU A 154 -7.20 -27.70 19.44
N THR A 155 -8.10 -26.75 19.15
CA THR A 155 -7.90 -25.81 18.06
C THR A 155 -6.46 -25.33 18.22
N PRO A 156 -5.59 -25.49 17.20
CA PRO A 156 -4.23 -25.04 17.32
C PRO A 156 -4.27 -23.54 17.57
N VAL A 157 -4.13 -23.15 18.83
CA VAL A 157 -3.97 -21.75 19.22
C VAL A 157 -2.75 -21.27 18.43
N PRO A 158 -2.91 -20.35 17.47
CA PRO A 158 -1.79 -19.87 16.70
C PRO A 158 -0.73 -19.38 17.70
N PRO A 159 0.56 -19.76 17.54
CA PRO A 159 1.57 -19.43 18.52
C PRO A 159 1.54 -17.92 18.79
N GLN A 160 1.17 -17.54 20.02
CA GLN A 160 0.83 -16.16 20.38
C GLN A 160 1.97 -15.16 20.15
N HIS A 161 3.21 -15.62 19.93
CA HIS A 161 4.24 -14.81 19.30
C HIS A 161 5.11 -15.70 18.40
N ALA A 162 5.07 -15.46 17.08
CA ALA A 162 6.10 -15.98 16.18
C ALA A 162 7.49 -15.63 16.78
N PRO A 163 8.44 -16.57 16.80
CA PRO A 163 9.74 -16.34 17.40
C PRO A 163 10.43 -15.12 16.79
N PHE A 164 11.23 -14.42 17.59
CA PHE A 164 11.78 -13.11 17.20
C PHE A 164 12.48 -13.10 15.83
N HIS A 165 13.12 -14.20 15.45
CA HIS A 165 13.81 -14.31 14.17
C HIS A 165 12.84 -14.34 12.98
N GLU A 166 11.66 -14.94 13.12
CA GLU A 166 10.60 -14.92 12.10
C GLU A 166 10.00 -13.52 11.98
N ARG A 167 9.68 -12.89 13.11
CA ARG A 167 9.20 -11.49 13.13
C ARG A 167 10.22 -10.53 12.50
N LEU A 168 11.49 -10.68 12.84
CA LEU A 168 12.58 -9.89 12.26
C LEU A 168 12.67 -10.10 10.75
N ALA A 169 12.62 -11.34 10.29
CA ALA A 169 12.72 -11.63 8.87
C ALA A 169 11.50 -11.12 8.08
N GLN A 170 10.29 -11.26 8.64
CA GLN A 170 9.05 -10.71 8.09
C GLN A 170 9.15 -9.20 7.90
N VAL A 171 9.54 -8.49 8.96
CA VAL A 171 9.64 -7.04 8.96
C VAL A 171 10.75 -6.55 8.01
N LEU A 172 11.85 -7.29 7.89
CA LEU A 172 12.90 -7.00 6.90
C LEU A 172 12.42 -7.19 5.47
N LEU A 173 11.63 -8.24 5.17
CA LEU A 173 11.05 -8.46 3.85
C LEU A 173 10.09 -7.32 3.48
N ASN A 174 9.19 -6.95 4.38
CA ASN A 174 8.26 -5.84 4.18
C ASN A 174 9.02 -4.52 3.96
N GLY A 175 10.06 -4.27 4.77
CA GLY A 175 10.95 -3.13 4.61
C GLY A 175 11.69 -3.09 3.27
N LEU A 176 12.10 -4.25 2.75
CA LEU A 176 12.77 -4.35 1.45
C LEU A 176 11.79 -4.12 0.29
N GLN A 177 10.59 -4.70 0.37
CA GLN A 177 9.53 -4.47 -0.61
C GLN A 177 9.15 -2.98 -0.65
N TYR A 178 8.83 -2.40 0.51
CA TYR A 178 8.46 -1.00 0.63
C TYR A 178 9.58 -0.05 0.19
N GLY A 179 10.82 -0.34 0.60
CA GLY A 179 12.01 0.38 0.14
C GLY A 179 12.22 0.29 -1.37
N GLY A 180 11.87 -0.82 -2.01
CA GLY A 180 11.90 -1.02 -3.46
C GLY A 180 10.90 -0.13 -4.19
N ILE A 181 9.66 -0.05 -3.70
CA ILE A 181 8.61 0.83 -4.22
C ILE A 181 9.07 2.30 -4.14
N ILE A 182 9.55 2.74 -2.97
CA ILE A 182 10.06 4.10 -2.78
C ILE A 182 11.26 4.36 -3.69
N ALA A 183 12.18 3.40 -3.81
CA ALA A 183 13.38 3.54 -4.63
C ALA A 183 13.03 3.79 -6.11
N ILE A 184 12.07 3.05 -6.67
CA ILE A 184 11.67 3.24 -8.06
C ILE A 184 11.11 4.64 -8.27
N ALA A 185 10.19 5.08 -7.42
CA ALA A 185 9.58 6.40 -7.52
C ALA A 185 10.59 7.53 -7.27
N ALA A 186 11.52 7.34 -6.33
CA ALA A 186 12.54 8.30 -5.93
C ALA A 186 13.68 8.47 -6.96
N VAL A 187 14.07 7.41 -7.67
CA VAL A 187 15.13 7.48 -8.68
C VAL A 187 14.80 8.48 -9.78
N GLY A 188 13.55 8.52 -10.23
CA GLY A 188 13.06 9.50 -11.19
C GLY A 188 13.29 10.94 -10.72
N LEU A 189 12.86 11.24 -9.49
CA LEU A 189 13.03 12.56 -8.87
C LEU A 189 14.51 12.92 -8.72
N SER A 190 15.35 11.96 -8.31
CA SER A 190 16.79 12.16 -8.20
C SER A 190 17.45 12.47 -9.54
N LEU A 191 17.02 11.85 -10.64
CA LEU A 191 17.54 12.16 -11.98
C LEU A 191 17.13 13.56 -12.44
N VAL A 192 15.89 13.97 -12.19
CA VAL A 192 15.41 15.33 -12.47
C VAL A 192 16.22 16.35 -11.68
N PHE A 193 16.39 16.14 -10.38
CA PHE A 193 17.22 17.01 -9.54
C PHE A 193 18.68 17.01 -9.99
N GLY A 194 19.26 15.84 -10.29
CA GLY A 194 20.66 15.71 -10.70
C GLY A 194 20.96 16.51 -11.97
N THR A 195 20.05 16.51 -12.94
CA THR A 195 20.24 17.23 -14.21
C THR A 195 19.83 18.70 -14.15
N THR A 196 18.75 19.06 -13.43
CA THR A 196 18.18 20.41 -13.46
C THR A 196 18.36 21.23 -12.19
N ARG A 197 18.75 20.59 -11.08
CA ARG A 197 18.77 21.15 -9.71
C ARG A 197 17.42 21.72 -9.27
N LEU A 198 16.32 21.19 -9.84
CA LEU A 198 14.96 21.51 -9.46
C LEU A 198 14.48 20.55 -8.39
N ILE A 199 14.01 21.09 -7.26
CA ILE A 199 13.24 20.34 -6.27
C ILE A 199 11.78 20.40 -6.74
N ASN A 200 11.23 19.26 -7.15
CA ASN A 200 9.89 19.18 -7.73
C ASN A 200 8.92 18.49 -6.77
N PHE A 201 8.07 19.25 -6.06
CA PHE A 201 7.06 18.68 -5.17
C PHE A 201 5.93 17.99 -5.93
N ALA A 202 5.67 18.37 -7.18
CA ALA A 202 4.64 17.72 -8.00
C ALA A 202 5.01 16.29 -8.44
N HIS A 203 6.22 15.81 -8.11
CA HIS A 203 6.65 14.46 -8.44
C HIS A 203 5.83 13.39 -7.74
N GLY A 204 5.33 13.67 -6.52
CA GLY A 204 4.40 12.78 -5.82
C GLY A 204 3.12 12.55 -6.63
N GLU A 205 2.58 13.59 -7.27
CA GLU A 205 1.36 13.48 -8.06
C GLU A 205 1.53 12.61 -9.32
N LEU A 206 2.76 12.44 -9.82
CA LEU A 206 3.05 11.49 -10.92
C LEU A 206 2.91 10.03 -10.45
N VAL A 207 3.15 9.77 -9.16
CA VAL A 207 2.94 8.46 -8.52
C VAL A 207 1.45 8.18 -8.46
N THR A 208 0.67 9.09 -7.87
CA THR A 208 -0.80 8.99 -7.81
C THR A 208 -1.41 8.84 -9.20
N PHE A 209 -0.97 9.65 -10.17
CA PHE A 209 -1.46 9.59 -11.54
C PHE A 209 -1.27 8.21 -12.17
N GLY A 210 -0.11 7.57 -11.97
CA GLY A 210 0.14 6.22 -12.48
C GLY A 210 -0.80 5.18 -11.88
N ALA A 211 -0.99 5.23 -10.56
CA ALA A 211 -1.89 4.31 -9.86
C ALA A 211 -3.34 4.45 -10.34
N ILE A 212 -3.82 5.68 -10.51
CA ILE A 212 -5.17 6.00 -11.01
C ILE A 212 -5.32 5.56 -12.47
N VAL A 213 -4.33 5.79 -13.34
CA VAL A 213 -4.40 5.35 -14.74
C VAL A 213 -4.46 3.82 -14.82
N ALA A 214 -3.64 3.11 -14.03
CA ALA A 214 -3.72 1.66 -13.99
C ALA A 214 -5.10 1.19 -13.49
N PHE A 215 -5.63 1.85 -12.45
CA PHE A 215 -6.95 1.51 -11.91
C PHE A 215 -8.04 1.73 -12.95
N PHE A 216 -8.00 2.87 -13.65
CA PHE A 216 -8.95 3.17 -14.71
C PHE A 216 -8.92 2.12 -15.82
N VAL A 217 -7.73 1.67 -16.20
CA VAL A 217 -7.58 0.64 -17.24
C VAL A 217 -8.03 -0.74 -16.76
N ASN A 218 -7.87 -1.02 -15.45
CA ASN A 218 -8.06 -2.35 -14.87
C ASN A 218 -9.44 -2.61 -14.29
N ALA A 219 -9.91 -1.74 -13.41
CA ALA A 219 -11.01 -2.04 -12.49
C ALA A 219 -12.12 -0.97 -12.49
N ALA A 220 -11.89 0.21 -13.05
CA ALA A 220 -12.95 1.23 -13.11
C ALA A 220 -14.12 0.77 -13.98
N ALA A 221 -15.35 1.02 -13.52
CA ALA A 221 -16.58 0.67 -14.25
C ALA A 221 -16.67 1.33 -15.64
N ALA A 222 -16.15 2.55 -15.80
CA ALA A 222 -16.07 3.25 -17.09
C ALA A 222 -14.81 2.86 -17.90
N GLY A 223 -13.98 1.98 -17.36
CA GLY A 223 -12.72 1.53 -17.91
C GLY A 223 -12.86 0.35 -18.87
N PRO A 224 -11.81 0.00 -19.61
CA PRO A 224 -11.81 -1.12 -20.55
C PRO A 224 -11.69 -2.51 -19.88
N GLY A 225 -11.54 -2.60 -18.56
CA GLY A 225 -11.46 -3.88 -17.83
C GLY A 225 -10.27 -4.76 -18.23
N LEU A 226 -9.13 -4.16 -18.55
CA LEU A 226 -7.95 -4.89 -19.02
C LEU A 226 -7.13 -5.43 -17.85
N HIS A 227 -6.51 -6.60 -18.05
CA HIS A 227 -5.64 -7.23 -17.06
C HIS A 227 -4.54 -6.29 -16.53
N LEU A 228 -4.25 -6.35 -15.22
CA LEU A 228 -3.35 -5.43 -14.52
C LEU A 228 -1.98 -5.24 -15.18
N ILE A 229 -1.39 -6.30 -15.75
CA ILE A 229 -0.08 -6.20 -16.44
C ILE A 229 -0.14 -5.22 -17.61
N LEU A 230 -1.23 -5.22 -18.38
CA LEU A 230 -1.41 -4.27 -19.48
C LEU A 230 -1.70 -2.86 -18.93
N ALA A 231 -2.47 -2.78 -17.85
CA ALA A 231 -2.73 -1.52 -17.15
C ALA A 231 -1.42 -0.87 -16.64
N ILE A 232 -0.48 -1.65 -16.11
CA ILE A 232 0.86 -1.20 -15.72
C ILE A 232 1.60 -0.59 -16.92
N VAL A 233 1.61 -1.27 -18.07
CA VAL A 233 2.28 -0.76 -19.27
C VAL A 233 1.66 0.56 -19.74
N VAL A 234 0.33 0.65 -19.75
CA VAL A 234 -0.39 1.88 -20.10
C VAL A 234 -0.07 2.99 -19.10
N ALA A 235 -0.07 2.71 -17.80
CA ALA A 235 0.26 3.67 -16.75
C ALA A 235 1.70 4.20 -16.87
N VAL A 236 2.67 3.32 -17.16
CA VAL A 236 4.07 3.73 -17.36
C VAL A 236 4.22 4.64 -18.59
N ILE A 237 3.55 4.30 -19.70
CA ILE A 237 3.56 5.12 -20.91
C ILE A 237 2.89 6.47 -20.63
N ALA A 238 1.71 6.47 -19.99
CA ALA A 238 0.99 7.68 -19.64
C ALA A 238 1.81 8.56 -18.69
N GLY A 239 2.44 7.99 -17.68
CA GLY A 239 3.35 8.68 -16.75
C GLY A 239 4.54 9.29 -17.47
N ALA A 240 5.16 8.55 -18.39
CA ALA A 240 6.27 9.06 -19.20
C ALA A 240 5.84 10.22 -20.11
N LEU A 241 4.67 10.11 -20.74
CA LEU A 241 4.08 11.18 -21.54
C LEU A 241 3.76 12.41 -20.70
N LEU A 242 3.17 12.24 -19.51
CA LEU A 242 2.88 13.32 -18.58
C LEU A 242 4.17 14.00 -18.12
N GLY A 243 5.18 13.25 -17.71
CA GLY A 243 6.50 13.79 -17.33
C GLY A 243 7.15 14.59 -18.47
N GLY A 244 7.18 14.04 -19.68
CA GLY A 244 7.67 14.75 -20.86
C GLY A 244 6.82 15.97 -21.25
N GLY A 245 5.51 15.90 -21.02
CA GLY A 245 4.55 16.98 -21.21
C GLY A 245 4.78 18.13 -20.22
N LEU A 246 5.00 17.82 -18.94
CA LEU A 246 5.36 18.81 -17.92
C LEU A 246 6.70 19.47 -18.24
N ASP A 247 7.70 18.72 -18.70
CA ASP A 247 8.95 19.33 -19.15
C ASP A 247 8.72 20.28 -20.32
N ARG A 248 8.08 19.82 -21.40
CA ARG A 248 7.89 20.66 -22.60
C ARG A 248 6.96 21.85 -22.36
N GLY A 249 5.87 21.65 -21.64
CA GLY A 249 4.82 22.63 -21.44
C GLY A 249 5.12 23.65 -20.35
N LEU A 250 5.79 23.23 -19.27
CA LEU A 250 5.99 24.08 -18.09
C LEU A 250 7.48 24.32 -17.81
N TRP A 251 8.25 23.26 -17.56
CA TRP A 251 9.59 23.43 -17.00
C TRP A 251 10.62 23.95 -17.99
N ARG A 252 10.58 23.49 -19.24
CA ARG A 252 11.49 23.93 -20.29
C ARG A 252 11.30 25.42 -20.64
N PRO A 253 10.07 25.93 -20.86
CA PRO A 253 9.85 27.36 -21.04
C PRO A 253 10.37 28.21 -19.86
N LEU A 254 10.13 27.78 -18.61
CA LEU A 254 10.62 28.48 -17.42
C LEU A 254 12.15 28.49 -17.34
N ARG A 255 12.80 27.37 -17.69
CA ARG A 255 14.28 27.31 -17.78
C ARG A 255 14.82 28.23 -18.87
N MET A 256 14.17 28.30 -20.03
CA MET A 256 14.57 29.20 -21.13
C MET A 256 14.44 30.68 -20.75
N ARG A 257 13.41 31.02 -19.97
CA ARG A 257 13.21 32.36 -19.40
C ARG A 257 14.14 32.68 -18.22
N ARG A 258 15.01 31.74 -17.83
CA ARG A 258 15.94 31.86 -16.68
C ARG A 258 15.21 32.23 -15.37
N THR A 259 14.02 31.66 -15.17
CA THR A 259 13.26 31.83 -13.93
C THR A 259 14.13 31.39 -12.73
N GLY A 260 14.11 32.17 -11.65
CA GLY A 260 14.90 31.87 -10.46
C GLY A 260 14.52 30.53 -9.80
N ARG A 261 15.48 29.90 -9.12
CA ARG A 261 15.28 28.59 -8.47
C ARG A 261 14.14 28.61 -7.44
N ILE A 262 14.05 29.69 -6.65
CA ILE A 262 12.99 29.88 -5.66
C ILE A 262 11.61 29.96 -6.34
N ASN A 263 11.51 30.68 -7.47
CA ASN A 263 10.26 30.76 -8.22
C ASN A 263 9.86 29.39 -8.79
N MET A 264 10.82 28.61 -9.32
CA MET A 264 10.53 27.26 -9.79
C MET A 264 10.07 26.33 -8.65
N PHE A 265 10.63 26.48 -7.46
CA PHE A 265 10.19 25.77 -6.26
C PHE A 265 8.74 26.10 -5.91
N ILE A 266 8.38 27.39 -5.86
CA ILE A 266 6.99 27.84 -5.61
C ILE A 266 6.03 27.29 -6.68
N ILE A 267 6.43 27.36 -7.96
CA ILE A 267 5.63 26.82 -9.07
C ILE A 267 5.43 25.31 -8.91
N SER A 268 6.43 24.56 -8.42
CA SER A 268 6.29 23.12 -8.20
C SER A 268 5.26 22.77 -7.12
N ILE A 269 5.17 23.58 -6.06
CA ILE A 269 4.17 23.42 -5.00
C ILE A 269 2.78 23.75 -5.57
N GLY A 270 2.66 24.86 -6.31
CA GLY A 270 1.41 25.22 -6.99
C GLY A 270 0.96 24.14 -7.97
N LEU A 271 1.87 23.55 -8.74
CA LEU A 271 1.60 22.44 -9.64
C LEU A 271 1.19 21.18 -8.87
N ALA A 272 1.84 20.87 -7.74
CA ALA A 272 1.48 19.72 -6.90
C ALA A 272 0.05 19.86 -6.39
N LEU A 273 -0.30 21.01 -5.81
CA LEU A 273 -1.66 21.30 -5.35
C LEU A 273 -2.67 21.22 -6.51
N PHE A 274 -2.35 21.82 -7.66
CA PHE A 274 -3.22 21.78 -8.83
C PHE A 274 -3.47 20.34 -9.31
N LEU A 275 -2.40 19.55 -9.51
CA LEU A 275 -2.52 18.17 -9.97
C LEU A 275 -3.25 17.30 -8.95
N ARG A 276 -2.95 17.44 -7.66
CA ARG A 276 -3.60 16.67 -6.61
C ARG A 276 -5.12 16.87 -6.58
N HIS A 277 -5.57 18.12 -6.63
CA HIS A 277 -7.01 18.41 -6.64
C HIS A 277 -7.65 18.12 -8.00
N LEU A 278 -6.91 18.23 -9.10
CA LEU A 278 -7.38 17.76 -10.40
C LEU A 278 -7.62 16.24 -10.39
N LEU A 279 -6.70 15.47 -9.80
CA LEU A 279 -6.85 14.03 -9.63
C LEU A 279 -8.03 13.71 -8.71
N LEU A 280 -8.20 14.42 -7.60
CA LEU A 280 -9.39 14.26 -6.73
C LEU A 280 -10.70 14.48 -7.49
N VAL A 281 -10.79 15.50 -8.36
CA VAL A 281 -12.01 15.77 -9.13
C VAL A 281 -12.26 14.69 -10.20
N ILE A 282 -11.21 14.16 -10.82
CA ILE A 282 -11.34 13.14 -11.88
C ILE A 282 -11.60 11.75 -11.29
N TYR A 283 -10.94 11.41 -10.20
CA TYR A 283 -10.96 10.08 -9.58
C TYR A 283 -12.03 9.93 -8.51
N GLY A 284 -12.28 10.99 -7.73
CA GLY A 284 -13.11 10.95 -6.53
C GLY A 284 -12.30 10.77 -5.25
N SER A 285 -12.99 10.88 -4.11
CA SER A 285 -12.42 10.71 -2.77
C SER A 285 -12.36 9.24 -2.32
N ARG A 286 -13.25 8.39 -2.83
CA ARG A 286 -13.36 6.98 -2.43
C ARG A 286 -12.12 6.20 -2.89
N PRO A 287 -11.40 5.53 -1.99
CA PRO A 287 -10.30 4.67 -2.38
C PRO A 287 -10.82 3.40 -3.06
N ASN A 288 -10.05 2.85 -4.00
CA ASN A 288 -10.44 1.62 -4.70
C ASN A 288 -9.24 0.66 -4.85
N SER A 289 -9.54 -0.62 -5.00
CA SER A 289 -8.54 -1.65 -5.27
C SER A 289 -8.46 -2.02 -6.74
N TYR A 290 -7.34 -2.62 -7.15
CA TYR A 290 -7.26 -3.30 -8.45
C TYR A 290 -8.12 -4.56 -8.46
N ALA A 291 -8.55 -5.01 -9.64
CA ALA A 291 -9.43 -6.18 -9.77
C ALA A 291 -8.66 -7.49 -9.52
N GLU A 292 -7.40 -7.58 -9.97
CA GLU A 292 -6.58 -8.78 -9.78
C GLU A 292 -5.61 -8.65 -8.59
N TYR A 293 -5.21 -9.82 -8.07
CA TYR A 293 -4.15 -9.99 -7.06
C TYR A 293 -4.43 -9.32 -5.69
N GLN A 294 -5.69 -9.08 -5.34
CA GLN A 294 -6.04 -8.54 -4.01
C GLN A 294 -5.91 -9.59 -2.91
N ILE A 295 -6.58 -10.73 -3.10
CA ILE A 295 -6.60 -11.84 -2.15
C ILE A 295 -5.74 -12.95 -2.73
N GLN A 296 -4.68 -13.32 -2.02
CA GLN A 296 -3.81 -14.44 -2.37
C GLN A 296 -3.42 -15.21 -1.13
N SER A 297 -3.37 -16.53 -1.25
CA SER A 297 -2.83 -17.38 -0.20
C SER A 297 -1.35 -17.08 0.02
N THR A 298 -0.99 -16.96 1.29
CA THR A 298 0.39 -16.73 1.71
C THR A 298 1.22 -17.98 1.46
N ILE A 299 2.46 -17.78 1.00
CA ILE A 299 3.46 -18.84 0.93
C ILE A 299 4.29 -18.79 2.20
N SER A 300 4.31 -19.88 2.97
CA SER A 300 5.19 -20.02 4.11
C SER A 300 6.60 -20.41 3.66
N LEU A 301 7.58 -19.55 3.93
CA LEU A 301 9.00 -19.82 3.70
C LEU A 301 9.65 -20.49 4.94
N GLY A 302 8.87 -20.77 5.98
CA GLY A 302 9.30 -21.27 7.28
C GLY A 302 9.92 -20.21 8.20
N TRP A 303 10.61 -19.21 7.64
CA TRP A 303 11.19 -18.08 8.38
C TRP A 303 10.44 -16.76 8.15
N ALA A 304 9.51 -16.73 7.20
CA ALA A 304 8.66 -15.60 6.89
C ALA A 304 7.46 -16.06 6.04
N GLU A 305 6.48 -15.18 5.95
CA GLU A 305 5.25 -15.36 5.20
C GLU A 305 5.15 -14.27 4.13
N ILE A 306 4.97 -14.65 2.87
CA ILE A 306 4.87 -13.68 1.79
C ILE A 306 3.80 -14.08 0.78
N THR A 307 2.99 -13.11 0.36
CA THR A 307 2.05 -13.34 -0.73
C THR A 307 2.82 -13.39 -2.07
N PRO A 308 2.34 -14.15 -3.07
CA PRO A 308 2.93 -14.14 -4.42
C PRO A 308 3.05 -12.73 -5.03
N ARG A 309 2.07 -11.86 -4.75
CA ARG A 309 2.05 -10.44 -5.12
C ARG A 309 3.22 -9.69 -4.52
N ASP A 310 3.41 -9.78 -3.22
CA ASP A 310 4.46 -9.04 -2.51
C ASP A 310 5.86 -9.49 -2.94
N LEU A 311 6.04 -10.80 -3.12
CA LEU A 311 7.26 -11.36 -3.71
C LEU A 311 7.49 -10.83 -5.13
N THR A 312 6.44 -10.78 -5.96
CA THR A 312 6.52 -10.25 -7.33
C THR A 312 6.89 -8.77 -7.33
N ILE A 313 6.27 -7.95 -6.47
CA ILE A 313 6.59 -6.53 -6.31
C ILE A 313 8.06 -6.37 -5.94
N LEU A 314 8.55 -7.13 -4.96
CA LEU A 314 9.94 -7.10 -4.53
C LEU A 314 10.91 -7.45 -5.67
N VAL A 315 10.68 -8.58 -6.35
CA VAL A 315 11.53 -9.07 -7.43
C VAL A 315 11.54 -8.09 -8.61
N VAL A 316 10.36 -7.65 -9.05
CA VAL A 316 10.23 -6.71 -10.16
C VAL A 316 10.86 -5.36 -9.81
N SER A 317 10.72 -4.90 -8.56
CA SER A 317 11.38 -3.67 -8.10
C SER A 317 12.89 -3.76 -8.23
N VAL A 318 13.51 -4.86 -7.78
CA VAL A 318 14.95 -5.09 -7.93
C VAL A 318 15.36 -5.14 -9.40
N ILE A 319 14.58 -5.83 -10.25
CA ILE A 319 14.85 -5.89 -11.70
C ILE A 319 14.81 -4.51 -12.34
N VAL A 320 13.78 -3.70 -12.04
CA VAL A 320 13.64 -2.34 -12.59
C VAL A 320 14.78 -1.45 -12.14
N LEU A 321 15.14 -1.46 -10.85
CA LEU A 321 16.25 -0.67 -10.32
C LEU A 321 17.59 -1.09 -10.94
N PHE A 322 17.81 -2.39 -11.10
CA PHE A 322 18.99 -2.92 -11.79
C PHE A 322 19.01 -2.53 -13.27
N ALA A 323 17.86 -2.57 -13.96
CA ALA A 323 17.73 -2.12 -15.35
C ALA A 323 18.04 -0.63 -15.49
N VAL A 324 17.57 0.21 -14.58
CA VAL A 324 17.90 1.65 -14.55
C VAL A 324 19.40 1.86 -14.28
N ALA A 325 19.96 1.12 -13.32
CA ALA A 325 21.40 1.17 -13.02
C ALA A 325 22.25 0.78 -14.25
N LEU A 326 21.88 -0.30 -14.94
CA LEU A 326 22.54 -0.77 -16.15
C LEU A 326 22.40 0.25 -17.29
N MET A 327 21.20 0.82 -17.47
CA MET A 327 20.93 1.87 -18.44
C MET A 327 21.86 3.06 -18.21
N LEU A 328 21.99 3.52 -16.96
CA LEU A 328 22.86 4.65 -16.61
C LEU A 328 24.35 4.37 -16.88
N GLN A 329 24.82 3.13 -16.66
CA GLN A 329 26.24 2.77 -16.84
C GLN A 329 26.62 2.43 -18.27
N ARG A 330 25.78 1.67 -18.98
CA ARG A 330 26.14 1.01 -20.23
C ARG A 330 25.65 1.74 -21.48
N THR A 331 24.68 2.66 -21.36
CA THR A 331 24.07 3.30 -22.54
C THR A 331 24.61 4.70 -22.82
N ARG A 332 24.52 5.13 -24.08
CA ARG A 332 24.88 6.51 -24.49
C ARG A 332 24.02 7.57 -23.78
N ILE A 333 22.74 7.28 -23.58
CA ILE A 333 21.85 8.20 -22.86
C ILE A 333 22.25 8.30 -21.38
N GLY A 334 22.65 7.19 -20.75
CA GLY A 334 23.17 7.19 -19.38
C GLY A 334 24.46 8.00 -19.22
N THR A 335 25.38 7.90 -20.18
CA THR A 335 26.58 8.76 -20.23
C THR A 335 26.21 10.24 -20.39
N ALA A 336 25.25 10.56 -21.26
CA ALA A 336 24.80 11.93 -21.46
C ALA A 336 24.12 12.51 -20.21
N ILE A 337 23.29 11.72 -19.50
CA ILE A 337 22.66 12.12 -18.23
C ILE A 337 23.73 12.47 -17.19
N ARG A 338 24.72 11.59 -17.00
CA ARG A 338 25.82 11.81 -16.05
C ARG A 338 26.65 13.05 -16.40
N ALA A 339 26.95 13.25 -17.69
CA ALA A 339 27.67 14.45 -18.15
C ALA A 339 26.87 15.74 -17.86
N VAL A 340 25.56 15.74 -18.11
CA VAL A 340 24.69 16.90 -17.85
C VAL A 340 24.54 17.18 -16.36
N SER A 341 24.49 16.16 -15.50
CA SER A 341 24.43 16.33 -14.05
C SER A 341 25.74 16.83 -13.43
N ASP A 342 26.88 16.42 -14.00
CA ASP A 342 28.20 16.85 -13.54
C ASP A 342 28.47 18.31 -13.95
N ASN A 343 28.37 18.65 -15.24
CA ASN A 343 28.50 20.02 -15.73
C ASN A 343 27.74 20.24 -17.04
N ARG A 344 26.61 20.96 -16.93
CA ARG A 344 25.72 21.27 -18.05
C ARG A 344 26.39 22.05 -19.19
N ASP A 345 27.20 23.04 -18.87
CA ASP A 345 27.80 23.92 -19.88
C ASP A 345 28.92 23.20 -20.64
N LEU A 346 29.73 22.41 -19.92
CA LEU A 346 30.75 21.55 -20.54
C LEU A 346 30.11 20.48 -21.42
N ALA A 347 29.02 19.84 -20.96
CA ALA A 347 28.27 18.87 -21.74
C ALA A 347 27.73 19.49 -23.05
N ALA A 348 27.16 20.70 -22.97
CA ALA A 348 26.67 21.41 -24.15
C ALA A 348 27.80 21.75 -25.14
N SER A 349 28.96 22.22 -24.64
CA SER A 349 30.13 22.52 -25.48
C SER A 349 30.72 21.28 -26.16
N SER A 350 30.49 20.10 -25.58
CA SER A 350 30.90 18.80 -26.14
C SER A 350 29.89 18.23 -27.15
N GLY A 351 28.85 19.00 -27.52
CA GLY A 351 27.84 18.62 -28.51
C GLY A 351 26.64 17.83 -27.95
N ILE A 352 26.53 17.66 -26.62
CA ILE A 352 25.38 16.98 -26.02
C ILE A 352 24.17 17.91 -26.05
N ASN A 353 23.06 17.43 -26.64
CA ASN A 353 21.79 18.16 -26.59
C ASN A 353 21.16 18.06 -25.18
N VAL A 354 21.53 19.00 -24.32
CA VAL A 354 21.07 19.09 -22.93
C VAL A 354 19.54 19.08 -22.81
N ASN A 355 18.82 19.75 -23.70
CA ASN A 355 17.36 19.81 -23.64
C ASN A 355 16.72 18.45 -23.94
N TYR A 356 17.29 17.69 -24.88
CA TYR A 356 16.84 16.33 -25.17
C TYR A 356 17.12 15.39 -23.99
N VAL A 357 18.30 15.49 -23.38
CA VAL A 357 18.65 14.68 -22.19
C VAL A 357 17.68 14.95 -21.04
N ILE A 358 17.36 16.21 -20.76
CA ILE A 358 16.41 16.57 -19.70
C ILE A 358 15.02 16.03 -20.01
N LEU A 359 14.55 16.17 -21.25
CA LEU A 359 13.26 15.61 -21.65
C LEU A 359 13.21 14.09 -21.40
N VAL A 360 14.26 13.35 -21.79
CA VAL A 360 14.33 11.91 -21.52
C VAL A 360 14.31 11.61 -20.03
N VAL A 361 15.02 12.40 -19.22
CA VAL A 361 14.99 12.28 -17.77
C VAL A 361 13.59 12.52 -17.20
N TRP A 362 12.84 13.50 -17.71
CA TRP A 362 11.47 13.74 -17.27
C TRP A 362 10.50 12.64 -17.70
N MET A 363 10.67 12.07 -18.89
CA MET A 363 9.89 10.90 -19.32
C MET A 363 10.21 9.68 -18.46
N LEU A 364 11.48 9.42 -18.18
CA LEU A 364 11.90 8.34 -17.27
C LEU A 364 11.37 8.58 -15.84
N ALA A 365 11.42 9.82 -15.36
CA ALA A 365 10.93 10.16 -14.04
C ALA A 365 9.42 9.93 -13.92
N GLY A 366 8.62 10.41 -14.88
CA GLY A 366 7.18 10.17 -14.89
C GLY A 366 6.81 8.69 -15.06
N GLY A 367 7.52 7.94 -15.90
CA GLY A 367 7.28 6.51 -16.09
C GLY A 367 7.64 5.68 -14.85
N LEU A 368 8.78 5.96 -14.20
CA LEU A 368 9.18 5.28 -12.97
C LEU A 368 8.27 5.65 -11.79
N SER A 369 7.87 6.92 -11.66
CA SER A 369 6.88 7.32 -10.66
C SER A 369 5.57 6.60 -10.85
N ALA A 370 5.06 6.56 -12.09
CA ALA A 370 3.83 5.87 -12.38
C ALA A 370 3.93 4.37 -12.04
N PHE A 371 5.03 3.72 -12.42
CA PHE A 371 5.29 2.33 -12.05
C PHE A 371 5.28 2.11 -10.53
N GLY A 372 6.02 2.94 -9.79
CA GLY A 372 6.05 2.89 -8.33
C GLY A 372 4.68 3.12 -7.70
N GLY A 373 3.85 3.98 -8.29
CA GLY A 373 2.47 4.21 -7.87
C GLY A 373 1.59 2.99 -8.07
N VAL A 374 1.70 2.29 -9.20
CA VAL A 374 0.94 1.05 -9.41
C VAL A 374 1.39 -0.04 -8.44
N MET A 375 2.68 -0.18 -8.18
CA MET A 375 3.18 -1.15 -7.19
C MET A 375 2.70 -0.81 -5.77
N PHE A 376 2.68 0.48 -5.42
CA PHE A 376 2.15 0.93 -4.14
C PHE A 376 0.65 0.67 -4.01
N GLY A 377 -0.14 1.03 -5.02
CA GLY A 377 -1.59 0.76 -5.08
C GLY A 377 -1.96 -0.72 -5.23
N LEU A 378 -0.97 -1.61 -5.40
CA LEU A 378 -1.16 -3.06 -5.35
C LEU A 378 -0.92 -3.61 -3.93
N THR A 379 -0.16 -2.87 -3.12
CA THR A 379 0.09 -3.18 -1.70
C THR A 379 -0.97 -2.52 -0.81
N GLU A 380 -1.37 -1.31 -1.17
CA GLU A 380 -2.36 -0.45 -0.50
C GLU A 380 -3.51 -0.14 -1.44
N VAL A 381 -4.61 0.44 -0.95
CA VAL A 381 -5.69 0.92 -1.82
C VAL A 381 -5.29 2.15 -2.65
N VAL A 382 -5.84 2.26 -3.85
CA VAL A 382 -5.65 3.43 -4.72
C VAL A 382 -6.43 4.62 -4.15
N SER A 383 -5.74 5.69 -3.78
CA SER A 383 -6.31 6.93 -3.27
C SER A 383 -5.72 8.15 -3.98
N TRP A 384 -6.48 9.25 -4.01
CA TRP A 384 -6.11 10.49 -4.73
C TRP A 384 -4.92 11.25 -4.13
N ASP A 385 -4.54 10.97 -2.88
CA ASP A 385 -3.47 11.67 -2.16
C ASP A 385 -2.24 10.78 -1.86
N MET A 386 -2.24 9.52 -2.30
CA MET A 386 -1.17 8.54 -2.00
C MET A 386 0.24 9.04 -2.31
N GLY A 387 0.41 9.75 -3.44
CA GLY A 387 1.71 10.20 -3.91
C GLY A 387 2.27 11.33 -3.07
N PHE A 388 1.40 12.13 -2.45
CA PHE A 388 1.80 13.15 -1.48
C PHE A 388 2.32 12.53 -0.19
N LYS A 389 1.65 11.47 0.31
CA LYS A 389 2.12 10.70 1.48
C LYS A 389 3.50 10.09 1.22
N LEU A 390 3.70 9.49 0.05
CA LEU A 390 4.99 8.93 -0.37
C LEU A 390 6.07 9.97 -0.66
N LEU A 391 5.69 11.19 -1.04
CA LEU A 391 6.63 12.23 -1.44
C LEU A 391 7.69 12.52 -0.37
N LEU A 392 7.25 12.57 0.88
CA LEU A 392 8.13 12.86 2.01
C LEU A 392 9.17 11.74 2.20
N LEU A 393 8.77 10.48 2.08
CA LEU A 393 9.66 9.33 2.18
C LEU A 393 10.59 9.21 0.96
N MET A 394 10.11 9.54 -0.24
CA MET A 394 10.98 9.67 -1.42
C MET A 394 12.06 10.73 -1.20
N PHE A 395 11.71 11.90 -0.67
CA PHE A 395 12.70 12.93 -0.33
C PHE A 395 13.66 12.44 0.75
N ALA A 396 13.18 11.73 1.77
CA ALA A 396 14.03 11.13 2.77
C ALA A 396 15.04 10.18 2.13
N GLY A 397 14.60 9.26 1.26
CA GLY A 397 15.49 8.33 0.55
C GLY A 397 16.52 9.05 -0.33
N ILE A 398 16.12 10.09 -1.05
CA ILE A 398 17.02 10.86 -1.93
C ILE A 398 18.03 11.66 -1.14
N ILE A 399 17.60 12.37 -0.09
CA ILE A 399 18.49 13.21 0.73
C ILE A 399 19.45 12.32 1.52
N LEU A 400 18.93 11.24 2.12
CA LEU A 400 19.73 10.23 2.81
C LEU A 400 20.77 9.61 1.87
N GLY A 401 20.37 9.27 0.64
CA GLY A 401 21.24 8.71 -0.38
C GLY A 401 22.28 9.68 -0.94
N GLY A 402 21.96 10.97 -0.97
CA GLY A 402 22.71 12.04 -1.59
C GLY A 402 21.97 12.63 -2.80
N LEU A 403 21.60 13.91 -2.68
CA LEU A 403 20.82 14.63 -3.68
C LEU A 403 21.46 14.60 -5.08
N GLY A 404 20.68 14.16 -6.07
CA GLY A 404 21.12 14.13 -7.48
C GLY A 404 21.93 12.90 -7.89
N SER A 405 22.13 11.94 -6.98
CA SER A 405 22.72 10.63 -7.29
C SER A 405 21.62 9.57 -7.38
N ALA A 406 21.36 9.05 -8.58
CA ALA A 406 20.38 7.97 -8.76
C ALA A 406 20.71 6.74 -7.91
N TYR A 407 21.98 6.34 -7.82
CA TYR A 407 22.43 5.25 -6.95
C TYR A 407 22.25 5.58 -5.47
N GLY A 408 22.49 6.85 -5.10
CA GLY A 408 22.19 7.38 -3.77
C GLY A 408 20.73 7.16 -3.43
N ALA A 409 19.81 7.64 -4.28
CA ALA A 409 18.38 7.50 -4.08
C ALA A 409 17.92 6.04 -3.96
N MET A 410 18.50 5.10 -4.74
CA MET A 410 18.19 3.67 -4.60
C MET A 410 18.54 3.16 -3.20
N VAL A 411 19.79 3.33 -2.78
CA VAL A 411 20.27 2.82 -1.49
C VAL A 411 19.59 3.52 -0.33
N GLY A 412 19.44 4.84 -0.40
CA GLY A 412 18.77 5.61 0.64
C GLY A 412 17.30 5.23 0.80
N SER A 413 16.58 4.95 -0.29
CA SER A 413 15.18 4.51 -0.22
C SER A 413 15.02 3.12 0.40
N PHE A 414 15.94 2.18 0.10
CA PHE A 414 15.97 0.89 0.80
C PHE A 414 16.25 1.05 2.29
N VAL A 415 17.19 1.91 2.68
CA VAL A 415 17.46 2.17 4.11
C VAL A 415 16.22 2.78 4.78
N VAL A 416 15.54 3.72 4.13
CA VAL A 416 14.30 4.32 4.63
C VAL A 416 13.22 3.25 4.84
N GLY A 417 12.97 2.40 3.84
CA GLY A 417 11.94 1.34 3.93
C GLY A 417 12.26 0.30 5.00
N ILE A 418 13.51 -0.16 5.06
CA ILE A 418 13.98 -1.12 6.08
C ILE A 418 13.83 -0.53 7.47
N VAL A 419 14.25 0.71 7.70
CA VAL A 419 14.12 1.36 9.01
C VAL A 419 12.66 1.56 9.41
N ALA A 420 11.82 2.00 8.47
CA ALA A 420 10.40 2.24 8.74
C ALA A 420 9.76 0.97 9.30
N HIS A 421 9.89 -0.14 8.58
CA HIS A 421 9.35 -1.41 9.03
C HIS A 421 10.09 -1.96 10.25
N LEU A 422 11.44 -1.93 10.29
CA LEU A 422 12.20 -2.48 11.43
C LEU A 422 11.85 -1.81 12.76
N SER A 423 11.44 -0.54 12.73
CA SER A 423 10.97 0.17 13.92
C SER A 423 9.71 -0.44 14.56
N THR A 424 8.86 -1.12 13.80
CA THR A 424 7.62 -1.72 14.30
C THR A 424 7.84 -2.92 15.21
N LEU A 425 9.07 -3.43 15.33
CA LEU A 425 9.41 -4.45 16.32
C LEU A 425 9.41 -3.92 17.76
N TRP A 426 9.63 -2.62 17.94
CA TRP A 426 9.75 -1.99 19.28
C TRP A 426 8.79 -0.83 19.50
N PHE A 427 8.19 -0.31 18.44
CA PHE A 427 7.34 0.87 18.48
C PHE A 427 6.00 0.59 17.80
N PRO A 428 4.95 1.37 18.14
CA PRO A 428 3.66 1.28 17.48
C PRO A 428 3.79 1.44 15.95
N PRO A 429 3.16 0.58 15.13
CA PRO A 429 3.26 0.61 13.67
C PRO A 429 2.90 1.96 13.03
N GLU A 430 2.04 2.74 13.66
CA GLU A 430 1.55 4.04 13.18
C GLU A 430 2.70 5.06 13.06
N LEU A 431 3.76 4.86 13.85
CA LEU A 431 4.93 5.75 13.90
C LEU A 431 6.03 5.39 12.89
N TRP A 432 5.85 4.36 12.07
CA TRP A 432 6.88 3.90 11.12
C TRP A 432 7.40 5.01 10.17
N ASN A 433 6.50 5.89 9.70
CA ASN A 433 6.85 7.05 8.88
C ASN A 433 7.72 8.07 9.64
N ALA A 434 7.49 8.24 10.94
CA ALA A 434 8.28 9.14 11.78
C ALA A 434 9.72 8.62 11.95
N TRP A 435 9.90 7.30 12.10
CA TRP A 435 11.22 6.67 12.22
C TRP A 435 12.03 6.73 10.92
N ALA A 436 11.38 6.56 9.77
CA ALA A 436 11.98 6.81 8.45
C ALA A 436 12.60 8.22 8.35
N LEU A 437 11.88 9.23 8.83
CA LEU A 437 12.33 10.63 8.86
C LEU A 437 13.39 10.90 9.92
N LEU A 438 13.30 10.24 11.08
CA LEU A 438 14.29 10.38 12.13
C LEU A 438 15.66 9.87 11.66
N VAL A 439 15.71 8.75 10.95
CA VAL A 439 16.97 8.24 10.39
C VAL A 439 17.57 9.20 9.36
N LEU A 440 16.75 9.85 8.53
CA LEU A 440 17.22 10.92 7.66
C LEU A 440 17.91 12.02 8.48
N ILE A 441 17.30 12.50 9.56
CA ILE A 441 17.87 13.56 10.42
C ILE A 441 19.19 13.11 11.03
N VAL A 442 19.22 11.91 11.62
CA VAL A 442 20.42 11.34 12.26
C VAL A 442 21.56 11.23 11.26
N VAL A 443 21.30 10.70 10.07
CA VAL A 443 22.35 10.55 9.05
C VAL A 443 22.80 11.90 8.51
N LEU A 444 21.94 12.91 8.39
CA LEU A 444 22.37 14.25 7.99
C LEU A 444 23.26 14.94 9.03
N ILE A 445 23.03 14.69 10.32
CA ILE A 445 23.91 15.18 11.39
C ILE A 445 25.30 14.55 11.27
N VAL A 446 25.37 13.25 10.97
CA VAL A 446 26.64 12.51 10.87
C VAL A 446 27.33 12.70 9.51
N ARG A 447 26.55 12.77 8.43
CA ARG A 447 26.95 12.89 7.03
C ARG A 447 25.97 13.80 6.27
N PRO A 448 26.21 15.13 6.27
CA PRO A 448 25.32 16.09 5.60
C PRO A 448 25.28 15.95 4.07
N GLN A 449 26.20 15.19 3.49
CA GLN A 449 26.24 14.89 2.05
C GLN A 449 25.38 13.65 1.68
N GLY A 450 24.83 12.94 2.67
CA GLY A 450 24.20 11.64 2.48
C GLY A 450 25.21 10.47 2.40
N ILE A 451 24.69 9.26 2.25
CA ILE A 451 25.45 8.00 2.28
C ILE A 451 26.41 7.91 1.08
N LEU A 452 25.95 8.29 -0.12
CA LEU A 452 26.71 8.21 -1.37
C LEU A 452 27.01 9.59 -1.99
N GLY A 453 26.86 10.68 -1.23
CA GLY A 453 27.19 12.03 -1.69
C GLY A 453 28.68 12.23 -1.97
N ARG A 454 28.99 12.86 -3.10
CA ARG A 454 30.36 13.26 -3.42
C ARG A 454 30.72 14.51 -2.60
N LYS A 455 31.88 14.49 -1.93
CA LYS A 455 32.45 15.71 -1.33
C LYS A 455 32.72 16.71 -2.44
N GLU A 456 31.99 17.83 -2.48
CA GLU A 456 32.40 18.97 -3.28
C GLU A 456 33.77 19.44 -2.76
N ARG A 457 34.80 19.33 -3.60
CA ARG A 457 36.06 20.04 -3.37
C ARG A 457 35.75 21.51 -3.59
N VAL A 458 35.50 22.23 -2.50
CA VAL A 458 35.54 23.69 -2.50
C VAL A 458 36.97 24.07 -2.87
N GLY A 459 37.15 24.50 -4.11
CA GLY A 459 38.41 24.93 -4.70
C GLY A 459 38.22 26.27 -5.37
#